data_AF-A0A556QKV3-F1
#
_entry.id   AF-A0A556QKV3-F1
#
_cell.length_a   1.000
_cell.length_b   1.000
_cell.length_c   1.000
_cell.angle_alpha   90.00
_cell.angle_beta   90.00
_cell.angle_gamma   90.00
#
_symmetry.space_group_name_H-M   'P 1'
#
loop_
_entity.id
_entity.type
_entity.pdbx_description
1 polymer ?
#
loop_
_entity_poly.entity_id
_entity_poly.type
_entity_poly.pdbx_seq_one_letter_code
_entity_poly.pdbx_strand_id
1 'polypeptide(L)'
;MKTPFRHLAVITVCLLSAFTVHAAADVDQVIARARAGVGTEAALTALQSLHYTGTLTTTTLDDKGVARPIEVAIEIIFQSPYRQRIVATSVNKIEITALDGYEGWQREQDPSDSSRWRMTLLSNEQIKRLRANTWENLSFFRGIEHRRGHVEDLGKAVVDGKPARKLAFHHDDGIVFTRYFDDASGRLVLTETENGITIREEDEAVVEGIRFPRKIISTSKLPDGSERTVSINFDKIQVNETFADSLFLVPSMNR
;
A
#
# COMPACT_ATOMS: atom_id res chain seq x y z
N MET A 1 -52.06 43.31 -51.90
CA MET A 1 -51.04 44.09 -52.63
C MET A 1 -49.89 44.36 -51.68
N LYS A 2 -48.65 44.03 -52.09
CA LYS A 2 -47.34 44.16 -51.39
C LYS A 2 -46.90 42.99 -50.47
N THR A 3 -46.16 42.05 -51.06
CA THR A 3 -44.90 41.48 -50.54
C THR A 3 -43.71 42.31 -51.09
N PRO A 4 -42.41 42.12 -50.73
CA PRO A 4 -41.80 41.08 -49.88
C PRO A 4 -40.78 41.57 -48.83
N PHE A 5 -40.54 40.78 -47.77
CA PHE A 5 -39.33 40.85 -46.94
C PHE A 5 -38.40 39.70 -47.33
N ARG A 6 -37.12 40.03 -47.58
CA ARG A 6 -36.06 39.13 -48.08
C ARG A 6 -35.63 38.14 -46.99
N HIS A 7 -35.55 36.85 -47.33
CA HIS A 7 -34.90 35.83 -46.51
C HIS A 7 -33.38 35.94 -46.63
N LEU A 8 -32.69 36.10 -45.51
CA LEU A 8 -31.24 35.91 -45.39
C LEU A 8 -31.02 34.59 -44.62
N ALA A 9 -30.53 33.56 -45.32
CA ALA A 9 -30.18 32.28 -44.72
C ALA A 9 -28.84 32.40 -43.99
N VAL A 10 -28.84 32.20 -42.67
CA VAL A 10 -27.63 32.03 -41.87
C VAL A 10 -27.35 30.53 -41.79
N ILE A 11 -26.27 30.09 -42.43
CA ILE A 11 -25.75 28.73 -42.31
C ILE A 11 -24.91 28.68 -41.03
N THR A 12 -25.46 28.10 -39.98
CA THR A 12 -24.73 27.77 -38.75
C THR A 12 -23.95 26.48 -38.98
N VAL A 13 -22.63 26.59 -39.13
CA VAL A 13 -21.70 25.46 -39.07
C VAL A 13 -21.56 25.05 -37.61
N CYS A 14 -22.25 23.98 -37.20
CA CYS A 14 -22.00 23.32 -35.92
C CYS A 14 -20.67 22.57 -36.00
N LEU A 15 -19.63 23.11 -35.37
CA LEU A 15 -18.45 22.32 -35.01
C LEU A 15 -18.89 21.24 -34.02
N LEU A 16 -18.96 19.99 -34.47
CA LEU A 16 -19.03 18.84 -33.58
C LEU A 16 -17.68 18.72 -32.87
N SER A 17 -17.59 19.30 -31.66
CA SER A 17 -16.58 18.92 -30.68
C SER A 17 -16.81 17.45 -30.33
N ALA A 18 -15.96 16.56 -30.85
CA ALA A 18 -15.93 15.17 -30.44
C ALA A 18 -15.49 15.12 -28.96
N PHE A 19 -16.47 15.10 -28.05
CA PHE A 19 -16.23 14.69 -26.68
C PHE A 19 -15.77 13.23 -26.73
N THR A 20 -14.48 13.00 -26.51
CA THR A 20 -13.96 11.67 -26.23
C THR A 20 -14.49 11.27 -24.86
N VAL A 21 -15.65 10.61 -24.86
CA VAL A 21 -16.16 9.91 -23.68
C VAL A 21 -15.11 8.86 -23.33
N HIS A 22 -14.27 9.16 -22.34
CA HIS A 22 -13.39 8.17 -21.75
C HIS A 22 -14.29 7.14 -21.07
N ALA A 23 -14.43 5.98 -21.68
CA ALA A 23 -15.10 4.85 -21.04
C ALA A 23 -14.33 4.54 -19.74
N ALA A 24 -15.02 4.70 -18.61
CA ALA A 24 -14.60 4.11 -17.35
C ALA A 24 -14.41 2.60 -17.61
N ALA A 25 -13.30 2.05 -17.15
CA ALA A 25 -13.13 0.60 -17.19
C ALA A 25 -14.09 0.03 -16.15
N ASP A 26 -14.51 -1.20 -16.38
CA ASP A 26 -15.14 -1.95 -15.30
C ASP A 26 -14.09 -2.21 -14.22
N VAL A 27 -14.18 -1.49 -13.11
CA VAL A 27 -13.26 -1.58 -11.95
C VAL A 27 -13.15 -3.02 -11.48
N ASP A 28 -14.26 -3.76 -11.46
CA ASP A 28 -14.30 -5.15 -11.04
C ASP A 28 -13.49 -6.03 -12.01
N GLN A 29 -13.52 -5.74 -13.31
CA GLN A 29 -12.74 -6.47 -14.31
C GLN A 29 -11.23 -6.22 -14.15
N VAL A 30 -10.82 -4.98 -13.84
CA VAL A 30 -9.42 -4.64 -13.59
C VAL A 30 -8.92 -5.36 -12.35
N ILE A 31 -9.69 -5.30 -11.25
CA ILE A 31 -9.39 -5.99 -9.99
C ILE A 31 -9.34 -7.51 -10.20
N ALA A 32 -10.31 -8.09 -10.92
CA ALA A 32 -10.33 -9.53 -11.20
C ALA A 32 -9.10 -10.00 -11.98
N ARG A 33 -8.65 -9.20 -12.96
CA ARG A 33 -7.42 -9.51 -13.71
C ARG A 33 -6.18 -9.41 -12.83
N ALA A 34 -6.09 -8.35 -12.02
CA ALA A 34 -4.98 -8.18 -11.10
C ALA A 34 -4.87 -9.35 -10.12
N ARG A 35 -6.01 -9.75 -9.53
CA ARG A 35 -6.10 -10.90 -8.61
C ARG A 35 -5.73 -12.21 -9.26
N ALA A 36 -6.21 -12.46 -10.49
CA ALA A 36 -5.85 -13.67 -11.25
C ALA A 36 -4.34 -13.76 -11.54
N GLY A 37 -3.65 -12.62 -11.63
CA GLY A 37 -2.19 -12.56 -11.72
C GLY A 37 -1.47 -12.94 -10.42
N VAL A 38 -2.09 -12.66 -9.27
CA VAL A 38 -1.53 -12.92 -7.93
C VAL A 38 -1.76 -14.36 -7.47
N GLY A 39 -2.97 -14.91 -7.64
CA GLY A 39 -3.30 -16.26 -7.20
C GLY A 39 -4.73 -16.68 -7.54
N THR A 40 -5.12 -17.90 -7.15
CA THR A 40 -6.51 -18.35 -7.32
C THR A 40 -7.43 -17.66 -6.32
N GLU A 41 -8.69 -17.40 -6.69
CA GLU A 41 -9.67 -16.79 -5.76
C GLU A 41 -9.79 -17.58 -4.45
N ALA A 42 -9.73 -18.92 -4.51
CA ALA A 42 -9.76 -19.76 -3.32
C ALA A 42 -8.56 -19.49 -2.39
N ALA A 43 -7.35 -19.40 -2.94
CA ALA A 43 -6.14 -19.12 -2.16
C ALA A 43 -6.17 -17.70 -1.56
N LEU A 44 -6.52 -16.69 -2.37
CA LEU A 44 -6.58 -15.30 -1.93
C LEU A 44 -7.63 -15.10 -0.83
N THR A 45 -8.80 -15.75 -0.93
CA THR A 45 -9.85 -15.67 0.10
C THR A 45 -9.52 -16.48 1.36
N ALA A 46 -8.72 -17.53 1.25
CA ALA A 46 -8.29 -18.34 2.40
C ALA A 46 -7.20 -17.67 3.23
N LEU A 47 -6.53 -16.62 2.72
CA LEU A 47 -5.45 -15.94 3.43
C LEU A 47 -5.97 -15.24 4.70
N GLN A 48 -5.49 -15.68 5.86
CA GLN A 48 -5.83 -15.10 7.16
C GLN A 48 -4.67 -14.39 7.82
N SER A 49 -3.44 -14.81 7.54
CA SER A 49 -2.24 -14.20 8.08
C SER A 49 -1.08 -14.29 7.09
N LEU A 50 -0.14 -13.37 7.25
CA LEU A 50 1.05 -13.25 6.44
C LEU A 50 2.21 -12.85 7.34
N HIS A 51 3.32 -13.57 7.23
CA HIS A 51 4.50 -13.39 8.05
C HIS A 51 5.73 -13.28 7.16
N TYR A 52 6.32 -12.09 7.19
CA TYR A 52 7.54 -11.74 6.50
C TYR A 52 8.70 -11.69 7.49
N THR A 53 9.84 -12.27 7.10
CA THR A 53 11.12 -11.98 7.74
C THR A 53 12.13 -11.58 6.68
N GLY A 54 12.93 -10.56 6.96
CA GLY A 54 13.84 -10.03 5.97
C GLY A 54 14.77 -8.95 6.48
N THR A 55 15.30 -8.17 5.54
CA THR A 55 16.23 -7.08 5.80
C THR A 55 15.72 -5.79 5.17
N LEU A 56 15.54 -4.76 6.00
CA LEU A 56 15.27 -3.39 5.63
C LEU A 56 16.60 -2.66 5.40
N THR A 57 16.80 -2.09 4.22
CA THR A 57 17.89 -1.16 3.92
C THR A 57 17.37 0.27 3.94
N THR A 58 17.90 1.10 4.82
CA THR A 58 17.61 2.55 4.91
C THR A 58 18.90 3.32 5.10
N THR A 59 18.87 4.63 4.89
CA THR A 59 20.00 5.52 5.17
C THR A 59 19.90 6.10 6.59
N THR A 60 21.04 6.20 7.27
CA THR A 60 21.25 7.02 8.48
C THR A 60 22.41 7.99 8.26
N LEU A 61 22.52 9.03 9.09
CA LEU A 61 23.72 9.87 9.11
C LEU A 61 24.75 9.25 10.05
N ASP A 62 26.02 9.26 9.64
CA ASP A 62 27.15 8.95 10.53
C ASP A 62 27.52 10.16 11.42
N ASP A 63 28.50 9.98 12.30
CA ASP A 63 28.96 11.03 13.24
C ASP A 63 29.49 12.30 12.54
N LYS A 64 29.76 12.23 11.23
CA LYS A 64 30.20 13.35 10.39
C LYS A 64 29.06 13.93 9.56
N GLY A 65 27.82 13.48 9.77
CA GLY A 65 26.65 13.91 9.03
C GLY A 65 26.56 13.33 7.63
N VAL A 66 27.31 12.26 7.32
CA VAL A 66 27.30 11.63 5.99
C VAL A 66 26.28 10.50 5.96
N ALA A 67 25.42 10.51 4.93
CA ALA A 67 24.46 9.45 4.65
C ALA A 67 25.16 8.11 4.38
N ARG A 68 24.83 7.09 5.18
CA ARG A 68 25.29 5.72 5.02
C ARG A 68 24.11 4.76 5.02
N PRO A 69 24.08 3.76 4.12
CA PRO A 69 23.09 2.69 4.22
C PRO A 69 23.34 1.88 5.49
N ILE A 70 22.26 1.49 6.13
CA ILE A 70 22.23 0.54 7.24
C ILE A 70 21.23 -0.56 6.92
N GLU A 71 21.57 -1.75 7.39
CA GLU A 71 20.69 -2.91 7.35
C GLU A 71 20.03 -3.09 8.71
N VAL A 72 18.73 -3.36 8.69
CA VAL A 72 17.89 -3.54 9.85
C VAL A 72 17.11 -4.83 9.63
N ALA A 73 17.25 -5.80 10.52
CA ALA A 73 16.45 -7.02 10.44
C ALA A 73 14.97 -6.64 10.68
N ILE A 74 14.08 -7.14 9.83
CA ILE A 74 12.65 -6.82 9.90
C ILE A 74 11.80 -8.08 9.94
N GLU A 75 10.83 -8.10 10.85
CA GLU A 75 9.76 -9.08 10.96
C GLU A 75 8.44 -8.33 10.82
N ILE A 76 7.53 -8.79 9.95
CA ILE A 76 6.20 -8.20 9.78
C ILE A 76 5.17 -9.31 9.80
N ILE A 77 4.20 -9.19 10.69
CA ILE A 77 3.03 -10.07 10.78
C ILE A 77 1.79 -9.24 10.47
N PHE A 78 1.00 -9.70 9.51
CA PHE A 78 -0.37 -9.25 9.28
C PHE A 78 -1.32 -10.40 9.63
N GLN A 79 -2.42 -10.10 10.30
CA GLN A 79 -3.45 -11.09 10.62
C GLN A 79 -4.85 -10.46 10.58
N SER A 80 -5.78 -11.18 9.97
CA SER A 80 -7.18 -10.79 9.91
C SER A 80 -7.80 -10.74 11.32
N PRO A 81 -8.70 -9.77 11.61
CA PRO A 81 -9.21 -8.74 10.70
C PRO A 81 -8.33 -7.50 10.55
N TYR A 82 -7.56 -7.11 11.58
CA TYR A 82 -6.77 -5.87 11.60
C TYR A 82 -5.60 -5.94 12.59
N ARG A 83 -4.95 -7.08 12.67
CA ARG A 83 -3.80 -7.27 13.54
C ARG A 83 -2.53 -7.09 12.73
N GLN A 84 -1.62 -6.29 13.25
CA GLN A 84 -0.33 -6.07 12.63
C GLN A 84 0.75 -5.99 13.70
N ARG A 85 1.91 -6.55 13.41
CA ARG A 85 3.10 -6.38 14.23
C ARG A 85 4.32 -6.23 13.35
N ILE A 86 5.13 -5.22 13.60
CA ILE A 86 6.40 -4.96 12.93
C ILE A 86 7.49 -4.96 13.99
N VAL A 87 8.58 -5.68 13.77
CA VAL A 87 9.80 -5.59 14.57
C VAL A 87 10.93 -5.18 13.66
N ALA A 88 11.58 -4.07 13.97
CA ALA A 88 12.78 -3.62 13.32
C ALA A 88 13.95 -3.69 14.32
N THR A 89 14.95 -4.51 14.03
CA THR A 89 16.11 -4.74 14.90
C THR A 89 17.38 -4.22 14.24
N SER A 90 18.02 -3.25 14.89
CA SER A 90 19.32 -2.69 14.51
C SER A 90 20.30 -2.83 15.67
N VAL A 91 21.57 -2.51 15.43
CA VAL A 91 22.60 -2.48 16.48
C VAL A 91 22.32 -1.45 17.58
N ASN A 92 21.53 -0.42 17.28
CA ASN A 92 21.27 0.70 18.19
C ASN A 92 19.94 0.60 18.92
N LYS A 93 18.93 -0.02 18.29
CA LYS A 93 17.57 -0.13 18.84
C LYS A 93 16.80 -1.31 18.27
N ILE A 94 15.92 -1.86 19.10
CA ILE A 94 14.79 -2.71 18.69
C ILE A 94 13.54 -1.85 18.77
N GLU A 95 12.83 -1.75 17.65
CA GLU A 95 11.57 -1.03 17.54
C GLU A 95 10.45 -2.02 17.23
N ILE A 96 9.41 -2.04 18.05
CA ILE A 96 8.23 -2.89 17.89
C ILE A 96 7.02 -2.00 17.74
N THR A 97 6.28 -2.14 16.65
CA THR A 97 4.98 -1.49 16.45
C THR A 97 3.93 -2.56 16.32
N ALA A 98 2.84 -2.47 17.07
CA ALA A 98 1.75 -3.43 16.94
C ALA A 98 0.37 -2.78 17.01
N LEU A 99 -0.61 -3.48 16.44
CA LEU A 99 -2.02 -3.16 16.38
C LEU A 99 -2.79 -4.46 16.65
N ASP A 100 -3.71 -4.45 17.61
CA ASP A 100 -4.57 -5.61 17.95
C ASP A 100 -5.89 -5.64 17.17
N GLY A 101 -6.13 -4.61 16.37
CA GLY A 101 -7.38 -4.33 15.67
C GLY A 101 -8.08 -3.09 16.18
N TYR A 102 -7.78 -2.62 17.38
CA TYR A 102 -8.35 -1.44 18.03
C TYR A 102 -7.29 -0.52 18.63
N GLU A 103 -6.43 -1.02 19.51
CA GLU A 103 -5.33 -0.29 20.12
C GLU A 103 -4.03 -0.52 19.33
N GLY A 104 -3.25 0.53 19.22
CA GLY A 104 -1.92 0.48 18.65
C GLY A 104 -0.87 0.95 19.65
N TRP A 105 0.29 0.33 19.63
CA TRP A 105 1.42 0.73 20.47
C TRP A 105 2.74 0.61 19.73
N GLN A 106 3.72 1.36 20.21
CA GLN A 106 5.09 1.33 19.75
C GLN A 106 6.02 1.25 20.95
N ARG A 107 7.00 0.36 20.90
CA ARG A 107 8.05 0.21 21.91
C ARG A 107 9.40 0.36 21.26
N GLU A 108 10.25 1.17 21.86
CA GLU A 108 11.68 1.19 21.56
C GLU A 108 12.44 0.62 22.75
N GLN A 109 13.42 -0.24 22.47
CA GLN A 109 14.19 -0.98 23.46
C GLN A 109 15.68 -0.98 23.09
N ASP A 110 16.53 -0.89 24.11
CA ASP A 110 17.97 -1.08 23.94
C ASP A 110 18.27 -2.57 23.59
N PRO A 111 18.99 -2.86 22.50
CA PRO A 111 19.28 -4.25 22.10
C PRO A 111 20.14 -5.01 23.12
N SER A 112 20.95 -4.29 23.91
CA SER A 112 21.84 -4.85 24.93
C SER A 112 21.19 -4.98 26.31
N ASP A 113 20.05 -4.31 26.54
CA ASP A 113 19.38 -4.30 27.84
C ASP A 113 17.86 -4.19 27.68
N SER A 114 17.20 -5.35 27.77
CA SER A 114 15.75 -5.46 27.62
C SER A 114 14.93 -4.71 28.68
N SER A 115 15.55 -4.30 29.79
CA SER A 115 14.90 -3.52 30.83
C SER A 115 14.81 -2.02 30.49
N ARG A 116 15.65 -1.54 29.56
CA ARG A 116 15.66 -0.16 29.08
C ARG A 116 14.78 -0.03 27.84
N TRP A 117 13.55 0.39 28.07
CA TRP A 117 12.58 0.62 27.00
C TRP A 117 11.66 1.79 27.30
N ARG A 118 11.08 2.33 26.23
CA ARG A 118 9.97 3.28 26.27
C ARG A 118 8.84 2.78 25.39
N MET A 119 7.61 3.05 25.79
CA MET A 119 6.42 2.68 25.02
C MET A 119 5.49 3.87 24.88
N THR A 120 4.88 4.00 23.71
CA THR A 120 3.88 5.00 23.39
C THR A 120 2.66 4.32 22.79
N LEU A 121 1.47 4.82 23.13
CA LEU A 121 0.26 4.45 22.41
C LEU A 121 0.20 5.23 21.09
N LEU A 122 -0.29 4.59 20.05
CA LEU A 122 -0.45 5.19 18.73
C LEU A 122 -1.69 6.09 18.70
N SER A 123 -1.63 7.15 17.89
CA SER A 123 -2.78 8.01 17.64
C SER A 123 -3.85 7.29 16.82
N ASN A 124 -5.07 7.85 16.80
CA ASN A 124 -6.16 7.34 15.98
C ASN A 124 -5.80 7.29 14.48
N GLU A 125 -5.08 8.29 13.98
CA GLU A 125 -4.61 8.35 12.59
C GLU A 125 -3.63 7.20 12.28
N GLN A 126 -2.65 6.98 13.17
CA GLN A 126 -1.68 5.88 13.05
C GLN A 126 -2.38 4.51 13.09
N ILE A 127 -3.37 4.34 13.97
CA ILE A 127 -4.18 3.12 14.07
C ILE A 127 -4.94 2.86 12.75
N LYS A 128 -5.63 3.87 12.20
CA LYS A 128 -6.35 3.74 10.93
C LYS A 128 -5.41 3.40 9.78
N ARG A 129 -4.22 4.02 9.74
CA ARG A 129 -3.16 3.68 8.76
C ARG A 129 -2.73 2.23 8.86
N LEU A 130 -2.48 1.71 10.06
CA LEU A 130 -2.10 0.30 10.25
C LEU A 130 -3.24 -0.66 9.84
N ARG A 131 -4.50 -0.30 10.13
CA ARG A 131 -5.67 -1.08 9.66
C ARG A 131 -5.74 -1.12 8.14
N ALA A 132 -5.56 0.03 7.47
CA ALA A 132 -5.53 0.12 6.01
C ALA A 132 -4.39 -0.71 5.42
N ASN A 133 -3.17 -0.59 5.96
CA ASN A 133 -2.03 -1.43 5.56
C ASN A 133 -2.32 -2.92 5.71
N THR A 134 -2.92 -3.33 6.83
CA THR A 134 -3.31 -4.73 7.06
C THR A 134 -4.34 -5.21 6.04
N TRP A 135 -5.35 -4.38 5.75
CA TRP A 135 -6.34 -4.67 4.73
C TRP A 135 -5.69 -4.89 3.36
N GLU A 136 -4.80 -3.98 2.97
CA GLU A 136 -4.17 -4.00 1.65
C GLU A 136 -3.25 -5.19 1.43
N ASN A 137 -2.63 -5.71 2.51
CA ASN A 137 -1.76 -6.90 2.43
C ASN A 137 -2.54 -8.22 2.45
N LEU A 138 -3.78 -8.25 2.94
CA LEU A 138 -4.56 -9.49 3.08
C LEU A 138 -5.71 -9.62 2.08
N SER A 139 -6.23 -8.51 1.55
CA SER A 139 -7.49 -8.51 0.78
C SER A 139 -7.28 -8.51 -0.74
N PHE A 140 -6.04 -8.29 -1.21
CA PHE A 140 -5.66 -8.24 -2.63
C PHE A 140 -6.67 -7.47 -3.49
N PHE A 141 -6.78 -6.16 -3.22
CA PHE A 141 -7.54 -5.20 -4.03
C PHE A 141 -9.06 -5.35 -3.96
N ARG A 142 -9.63 -6.11 -3.03
CA ARG A 142 -11.09 -6.35 -3.00
C ARG A 142 -11.73 -6.05 -1.65
N GLY A 143 -13.00 -5.63 -1.68
CA GLY A 143 -13.92 -5.70 -0.55
C GLY A 143 -13.83 -4.54 0.44
N ILE A 144 -13.09 -3.49 0.10
CA ILE A 144 -12.92 -2.31 0.95
C ILE A 144 -14.25 -1.59 1.23
N GLU A 145 -15.24 -1.79 0.36
CA GLU A 145 -16.61 -1.30 0.46
C GLU A 145 -17.31 -1.79 1.73
N HIS A 146 -17.00 -3.03 2.17
CA HIS A 146 -17.51 -3.59 3.42
C HIS A 146 -16.93 -2.88 4.65
N ARG A 147 -15.90 -2.06 4.46
CA ARG A 147 -15.18 -1.31 5.49
C ARG A 147 -15.33 0.20 5.31
N ARG A 148 -16.40 0.63 4.62
CA ARG A 148 -16.73 2.04 4.32
C ARG A 148 -15.74 2.75 3.39
N GLY A 149 -14.79 2.02 2.83
CA GLY A 149 -13.97 2.53 1.73
C GLY A 149 -14.65 2.36 0.38
N HIS A 150 -13.95 2.73 -0.68
CA HIS A 150 -14.39 2.51 -2.06
C HIS A 150 -13.20 2.52 -3.02
N VAL A 151 -13.41 2.02 -4.23
CA VAL A 151 -12.45 2.10 -5.33
C VAL A 151 -12.94 3.09 -6.38
N GLU A 152 -12.08 4.02 -6.75
CA GLU A 152 -12.33 5.01 -7.80
C GLU A 152 -11.42 4.73 -9.01
N ASP A 153 -12.01 4.73 -10.21
CA ASP A 153 -11.26 4.63 -11.46
C ASP A 153 -10.75 6.01 -11.90
N LEU A 154 -9.44 6.22 -11.82
CA LEU A 154 -8.78 7.46 -12.22
C LEU A 154 -8.36 7.45 -13.69
N GLY A 155 -8.72 6.41 -14.44
CA GLY A 155 -8.50 6.33 -15.88
C GLY A 155 -7.16 5.73 -16.27
N LYS A 156 -6.74 6.05 -17.50
CA LYS A 156 -5.50 5.54 -18.10
C LYS A 156 -4.30 6.35 -17.62
N ALA A 157 -3.18 5.66 -17.45
CA ALA A 157 -1.89 6.23 -17.11
C ALA A 157 -0.79 5.54 -17.93
N VAL A 158 0.43 6.07 -17.83
CA VAL A 158 1.63 5.45 -18.38
C VAL A 158 2.65 5.34 -17.26
N VAL A 159 3.14 4.12 -17.02
CA VAL A 159 4.21 3.84 -16.04
C VAL A 159 5.36 3.20 -16.79
N ASP A 160 6.55 3.79 -16.69
CA ASP A 160 7.76 3.33 -17.38
C ASP A 160 7.56 3.08 -18.90
N GLY A 161 6.79 3.96 -19.54
CA GLY A 161 6.45 3.88 -20.97
C GLY A 161 5.39 2.84 -21.33
N LYS A 162 4.80 2.13 -20.35
CA LYS A 162 3.77 1.11 -20.56
C LYS A 162 2.38 1.61 -20.16
N PRO A 163 1.32 1.31 -20.95
CA PRO A 163 -0.06 1.64 -20.58
C PRO A 163 -0.48 0.94 -19.29
N ALA A 164 -1.14 1.69 -18.40
CA ALA A 164 -1.67 1.18 -17.14
C ALA A 164 -3.05 1.77 -16.84
N ARG A 165 -3.85 1.06 -16.05
CA ARG A 165 -5.05 1.58 -15.42
C ARG A 165 -4.75 2.05 -14.00
N LYS A 166 -5.18 3.26 -13.67
CA LYS A 166 -4.98 3.88 -12.35
C LYS A 166 -6.26 3.79 -11.54
N LEU A 167 -6.21 3.11 -10.39
CA LEU A 167 -7.33 2.99 -9.45
C LEU A 167 -6.94 3.56 -8.08
N ALA A 168 -7.80 4.36 -7.45
CA ALA A 168 -7.62 4.83 -6.08
C ALA A 168 -8.46 4.01 -5.11
N PHE A 169 -7.79 3.41 -4.12
CA PHE A 169 -8.40 2.66 -3.02
C PHE A 169 -8.52 3.58 -1.82
N HIS A 170 -9.72 4.11 -1.60
CA HIS A 170 -10.01 5.07 -0.54
C HIS A 170 -10.40 4.34 0.75
N HIS A 171 -9.62 4.55 1.80
CA HIS A 171 -9.93 4.14 3.17
C HIS A 171 -10.45 5.33 3.99
N ASP A 172 -10.75 5.09 5.26
CA ASP A 172 -11.08 6.16 6.22
C ASP A 172 -9.97 7.21 6.33
N ASP A 173 -10.34 8.43 6.73
CA ASP A 173 -9.40 9.51 7.12
C ASP A 173 -8.47 10.02 6.00
N GLY A 174 -8.91 9.92 4.75
CA GLY A 174 -8.14 10.39 3.59
C GLY A 174 -6.95 9.50 3.24
N ILE A 175 -6.86 8.30 3.83
CA ILE A 175 -5.86 7.30 3.46
C ILE A 175 -6.21 6.75 2.08
N VAL A 176 -5.34 6.94 1.09
CA VAL A 176 -5.56 6.48 -0.27
C VAL A 176 -4.35 5.70 -0.78
N PHE A 177 -4.59 4.49 -1.26
CA PHE A 177 -3.61 3.73 -2.04
C PHE A 177 -3.98 3.83 -3.51
N THR A 178 -3.21 4.61 -4.26
CA THR A 178 -3.38 4.74 -5.70
C THR A 178 -2.54 3.69 -6.39
N ARG A 179 -3.19 2.76 -7.10
CA ARG A 179 -2.54 1.62 -7.75
C ARG A 179 -2.59 1.74 -9.26
N TYR A 180 -1.50 1.31 -9.89
CA TYR A 180 -1.36 1.29 -11.33
C TYR A 180 -1.21 -0.16 -11.77
N PHE A 181 -2.16 -0.64 -12.56
CA PHE A 181 -2.18 -1.99 -13.11
C PHE A 181 -1.84 -1.95 -14.59
N ASP A 182 -0.84 -2.72 -15.02
CA ASP A 182 -0.49 -2.85 -16.44
C ASP A 182 -1.72 -3.31 -17.25
N ASP A 183 -2.10 -2.57 -18.30
CA ASP A 183 -3.36 -2.80 -19.02
C ASP A 183 -3.42 -4.19 -19.68
N ALA A 184 -2.27 -4.72 -20.09
CA ALA A 184 -2.18 -6.01 -20.77
C ALA A 184 -2.30 -7.17 -19.78
N SER A 185 -1.44 -7.17 -18.75
CA SER A 185 -1.29 -8.29 -17.80
C SER A 185 -2.15 -8.18 -16.55
N GLY A 186 -2.61 -6.97 -16.20
CA GLY A 186 -3.26 -6.69 -14.92
C GLY A 186 -2.30 -6.62 -13.73
N ARG A 187 -0.98 -6.81 -13.92
CA ARG A 187 -0.01 -6.80 -12.83
C ARG A 187 0.08 -5.40 -12.20
N LEU A 188 0.14 -5.33 -10.87
CA LEU A 188 0.47 -4.10 -10.16
C LEU A 188 1.91 -3.67 -10.50
N VAL A 189 2.09 -2.45 -11.01
CA VAL A 189 3.40 -1.93 -11.42
C VAL A 189 3.89 -0.77 -10.56
N LEU A 190 2.97 -0.11 -9.85
CA LEU A 190 3.25 1.03 -8.98
C LEU A 190 2.10 1.20 -7.99
N THR A 191 2.43 1.51 -6.75
CA THR A 191 1.49 2.10 -5.78
C THR A 191 1.99 3.47 -5.36
N GLU A 192 1.09 4.44 -5.22
CA GLU A 192 1.34 5.76 -4.66
C GLU A 192 0.42 5.97 -3.45
N THR A 193 1.00 6.39 -2.34
CA THR A 193 0.21 6.81 -1.17
C THR A 193 -0.21 8.28 -1.32
N GLU A 194 -1.17 8.72 -0.52
CA GLU A 194 -1.62 10.12 -0.53
C GLU A 194 -0.53 11.12 -0.17
N ASN A 195 0.54 10.67 0.50
CA ASN A 195 1.71 11.48 0.85
C ASN A 195 2.80 11.47 -0.24
N GLY A 196 2.52 10.93 -1.42
CA GLY A 196 3.45 10.90 -2.54
C GLY A 196 4.59 9.88 -2.41
N ILE A 197 4.50 8.95 -1.44
CA ILE A 197 5.42 7.80 -1.39
C ILE A 197 5.03 6.86 -2.51
N THR A 198 6.00 6.53 -3.37
CA THR A 198 5.86 5.49 -4.39
C THR A 198 6.37 4.17 -3.85
N ILE A 199 5.72 3.06 -4.22
CA ILE A 199 6.04 1.71 -3.79
C ILE A 199 6.08 0.81 -5.03
N ARG A 200 7.17 0.07 -5.19
CA ARG A 200 7.36 -0.94 -6.24
C ARG A 200 7.63 -2.29 -5.63
N GLU A 201 7.00 -3.29 -6.23
CA GLU A 201 7.12 -4.70 -5.87
C GLU A 201 8.01 -5.38 -6.91
N GLU A 202 9.10 -6.00 -6.45
CA GLU A 202 10.10 -6.68 -7.27
C GLU A 202 10.34 -8.09 -6.71
N ASP A 203 10.76 -8.97 -7.62
CA ASP A 203 11.04 -10.38 -7.38
C ASP A 203 9.83 -11.15 -6.81
N GLU A 204 9.59 -12.38 -7.26
CA GLU A 204 8.38 -13.10 -6.84
C GLU A 204 8.73 -14.38 -6.07
N ALA A 205 7.95 -14.64 -5.03
CA ALA A 205 7.84 -15.96 -4.40
C ALA A 205 6.39 -16.44 -4.49
N VAL A 206 6.20 -17.72 -4.77
CA VAL A 206 4.89 -18.36 -4.70
C VAL A 206 4.80 -19.15 -3.40
N VAL A 207 3.84 -18.81 -2.54
CA VAL A 207 3.58 -19.48 -1.26
C VAL A 207 2.11 -19.86 -1.22
N GLU A 208 1.82 -21.16 -1.06
CA GLU A 208 0.45 -21.72 -1.09
C GLU A 208 -0.39 -21.24 -2.30
N GLY A 209 0.25 -21.05 -3.46
CA GLY A 209 -0.43 -20.63 -4.70
C GLY A 209 -0.72 -19.12 -4.79
N ILE A 210 -0.16 -18.31 -3.90
CA ILE A 210 -0.23 -16.85 -3.92
C ILE A 210 1.17 -16.28 -4.21
N ARG A 211 1.26 -15.34 -5.14
CA ARG A 211 2.48 -14.58 -5.44
C ARG A 211 2.63 -13.44 -4.44
N PHE A 212 3.81 -13.36 -3.84
CA PHE A 212 4.23 -12.25 -3.00
C PHE A 212 5.52 -11.65 -3.55
N PRO A 213 5.72 -10.33 -3.39
CA PRO A 213 7.01 -9.73 -3.68
C PRO A 213 8.08 -10.26 -2.73
N ARG A 214 9.30 -10.48 -3.22
CA ARG A 214 10.49 -10.69 -2.38
C ARG A 214 11.18 -9.38 -2.04
N LYS A 215 10.87 -8.30 -2.75
CA LYS A 215 11.47 -7.01 -2.51
C LYS A 215 10.45 -5.89 -2.69
N ILE A 216 10.45 -4.96 -1.75
CA ILE A 216 9.67 -3.73 -1.82
C ILE A 216 10.65 -2.57 -1.86
N ILE A 217 10.47 -1.66 -2.81
CA ILE A 217 11.20 -0.39 -2.88
C ILE A 217 10.20 0.72 -2.67
N SER A 218 10.43 1.54 -1.64
CA SER A 218 9.65 2.73 -1.35
C SER A 218 10.50 3.96 -1.56
N THR A 219 10.00 4.92 -2.34
CA THR A 219 10.68 6.20 -2.58
C THR A 219 9.79 7.34 -2.11
N SER A 220 10.35 8.24 -1.30
CA SER A 220 9.68 9.47 -0.85
C SER A 220 10.50 10.69 -1.22
N LYS A 221 9.82 11.82 -1.44
CA LYS A 221 10.49 13.12 -1.63
C LYS A 221 10.71 13.80 -0.28
N LEU A 222 11.92 14.28 -0.06
CA LEU A 222 12.31 15.06 1.10
C LEU A 222 11.96 16.55 0.89
N PRO A 223 11.92 17.36 1.96
CA PRO A 223 11.59 18.79 1.86
C PRO A 223 12.54 19.60 0.96
N ASP A 224 13.78 19.15 0.78
CA ASP A 224 14.78 19.76 -0.10
C ASP A 224 14.64 19.32 -1.58
N GLY A 225 13.63 18.51 -1.89
CA GLY A 225 13.36 17.96 -3.22
C GLY A 225 14.19 16.72 -3.58
N SER A 226 15.12 16.30 -2.72
CA SER A 226 15.85 15.04 -2.91
C SER A 226 14.96 13.83 -2.62
N GLU A 227 15.35 12.66 -3.12
CA GLU A 227 14.60 11.42 -2.92
C GLU A 227 15.27 10.56 -1.84
N ARG A 228 14.44 10.01 -0.95
CA ARG A 228 14.84 8.96 -0.02
C ARG A 228 14.27 7.63 -0.51
N THR A 229 15.16 6.70 -0.81
CA THR A 229 14.77 5.32 -1.13
C THR A 229 15.01 4.43 0.08
N VAL A 230 14.03 3.59 0.38
CA VAL A 230 14.09 2.54 1.39
C VAL A 230 13.71 1.24 0.69
N SER A 231 14.40 0.15 0.99
CA SER A 231 14.05 -1.16 0.44
C SER A 231 13.93 -2.21 1.52
N ILE A 232 13.02 -3.16 1.33
CA ILE A 232 12.89 -4.35 2.17
C ILE A 232 13.08 -5.56 1.28
N ASN A 233 14.00 -6.45 1.63
CA ASN A 233 14.16 -7.76 1.01
C ASN A 233 13.60 -8.81 1.97
N PHE A 234 12.69 -9.66 1.51
CA PHE A 234 12.07 -10.74 2.27
C PHE A 234 12.77 -12.07 2.00
N ASP A 235 13.39 -12.61 3.03
CA ASP A 235 14.07 -13.90 3.00
C ASP A 235 13.07 -15.05 3.16
N LYS A 236 12.07 -14.84 4.03
CA LYS A 236 11.01 -15.81 4.33
C LYS A 236 9.64 -15.16 4.24
N ILE A 237 8.71 -15.91 3.66
CA ILE A 237 7.30 -15.55 3.53
C ILE A 237 6.51 -16.78 3.94
N GLN A 238 5.64 -16.62 4.92
CA GLN A 238 4.74 -17.67 5.40
C GLN A 238 3.31 -17.13 5.45
N VAL A 239 2.35 -17.99 5.23
CA VAL A 239 0.92 -17.64 5.22
C VAL A 239 0.16 -18.53 6.18
N ASN A 240 -0.97 -18.04 6.69
CA ASN A 240 -1.91 -18.79 7.52
C ASN A 240 -1.30 -19.39 8.80
N GLU A 241 -0.18 -18.84 9.28
CA GLU A 241 0.33 -19.12 10.61
C GLU A 241 -0.63 -18.59 11.68
N THR A 242 -0.71 -19.30 12.80
CA THR A 242 -1.50 -18.87 13.96
C THR A 242 -0.61 -18.12 14.93
N PHE A 243 -1.00 -16.89 15.27
CA PHE A 243 -0.30 -16.05 16.23
C PHE A 243 -1.15 -15.82 17.46
N ALA A 244 -0.50 -15.81 18.63
CA ALA A 244 -1.17 -15.51 19.89
C ALA A 244 -1.57 -14.03 19.95
N ASP A 245 -2.77 -13.76 20.44
CA ASP A 245 -3.31 -12.40 20.63
C ASP A 245 -2.36 -11.48 21.42
N SER A 246 -1.65 -12.06 22.39
CA SER A 246 -0.67 -11.36 23.22
C SER A 246 0.50 -10.73 22.45
N LEU A 247 0.74 -11.13 21.19
CA LEU A 247 1.74 -10.47 20.35
C LEU A 247 1.29 -9.07 19.92
N PHE A 248 -0.02 -8.85 19.82
CA PHE A 248 -0.58 -7.61 19.30
C PHE A 248 -1.11 -6.68 20.40
N LEU A 249 -1.58 -7.26 21.51
CA LEU A 249 -2.10 -6.51 22.65
C LEU A 249 -1.05 -5.59 23.28
N VAL A 250 -1.50 -4.49 23.86
CA VAL A 250 -0.64 -3.61 24.67
C VAL A 250 -0.06 -4.45 25.83
N PRO A 251 1.28 -4.52 25.96
CA PRO A 251 1.90 -5.28 27.04
C PRO A 251 1.45 -4.77 28.42
N SER A 252 1.14 -5.69 29.33
CA SER A 252 0.86 -5.36 30.72
C SER A 252 2.09 -4.74 31.37
N MET A 253 1.94 -3.54 31.94
CA MET A 253 3.02 -2.76 32.55
C MET A 253 3.47 -3.27 33.93
N ASN A 254 2.85 -4.34 34.44
CA ASN A 254 3.14 -4.86 35.78
C ASN A 254 4.44 -5.68 35.75
N ARG A 255 5.42 -5.23 36.54
CA ARG A 255 6.60 -6.00 36.97
C ARG A 255 6.21 -7.01 38.04
#